data_AF-A0A259DYE9-F1
#
_entry.id   AF-A0A259DYE9-F1
#
_cell.length_a   1.000
_cell.length_b   1.000
_cell.length_c   1.000
_cell.angle_alpha   90.00
_cell.angle_beta   90.00
_cell.angle_gamma   90.00
#
_symmetry.space_group_name_H-M   'P 1'
#
loop_
_entity.id
_entity.type
_entity.pdbx_description
1 polymer ?
#
loop_
_entity_poly.entity_id
_entity_poly.type
_entity_poly.pdbx_seq_one_letter_code
_entity_poly.pdbx_strand_id
1 'polypeptide(L)'
;MGAEKRHKAWWNRLVSGPSNAEKLHTLADWCENLAATDQRAGFGKVIDELDFGPGVDAAMERAARQGVVLLAESGAFESAAVALIPRSAIYSGGRMADGQYVAQVILQGGVAAHSRAARSLSMAWVAALVRALARQSVEANAAQVN
;
A
#
# COMPACT_ATOMS: atom_id res chain seq x y z
N MET A 1 24.26 -12.45 -0.48
CA MET A 1 23.32 -12.16 -1.58
C MET A 1 22.10 -11.43 -0.99
N GLY A 2 21.98 -10.12 -1.25
CA GLY A 2 21.38 -9.13 -0.36
C GLY A 2 19.87 -9.24 -0.12
N ALA A 3 19.45 -8.88 1.10
CA ALA A 3 18.04 -8.72 1.50
C ALA A 3 17.22 -7.86 0.52
N GLU A 4 17.89 -6.92 -0.16
CA GLU A 4 17.32 -6.06 -1.19
C GLU A 4 16.83 -6.81 -2.44
N LYS A 5 17.56 -7.84 -2.91
CA LYS A 5 17.11 -8.66 -4.06
C LYS A 5 15.88 -9.52 -3.71
N ARG A 6 15.78 -9.96 -2.45
CA ARG A 6 14.64 -10.72 -1.92
C ARG A 6 13.41 -9.83 -1.71
N HIS A 7 13.61 -8.62 -1.20
CA HIS A 7 12.59 -7.59 -1.08
C HIS A 7 12.07 -7.11 -2.45
N LYS A 8 12.92 -7.10 -3.48
CA LYS A 8 12.52 -6.77 -4.86
C LYS A 8 11.70 -7.89 -5.52
N ALA A 9 12.03 -9.16 -5.24
CA ALA A 9 11.24 -10.31 -5.67
C ALA A 9 9.91 -10.45 -4.90
N TRP A 10 9.87 -9.94 -3.66
CA TRP A 10 8.68 -9.86 -2.80
C TRP A 10 7.57 -9.02 -3.42
N TRP A 11 7.85 -7.78 -3.85
CA TRP A 11 6.81 -6.90 -4.42
C TRP A 11 6.29 -7.35 -5.78
N ASN A 12 7.19 -7.79 -6.67
CA ASN A 12 6.82 -8.17 -8.03
C ASN A 12 5.88 -9.39 -8.11
N ARG A 13 5.68 -10.13 -7.01
CA ARG A 13 4.91 -11.39 -6.99
C ARG A 13 3.53 -11.27 -6.34
N LEU A 14 3.25 -10.17 -5.62
CA LEU A 14 1.96 -9.88 -4.95
C LEU A 14 0.79 -9.73 -5.92
N VAL A 15 1.07 -9.59 -7.22
CA VAL A 15 0.14 -8.97 -8.15
C VAL A 15 -0.02 -9.75 -9.47
N SER A 16 -0.18 -11.06 -9.37
CA SER A 16 -0.50 -11.89 -10.55
C SER A 16 -2.02 -11.99 -10.74
N GLY A 17 -2.56 -11.36 -11.79
CA GLY A 17 -3.97 -11.47 -12.22
C GLY A 17 -4.76 -10.14 -12.34
N PRO A 18 -5.60 -9.96 -13.39
CA PRO A 18 -6.37 -8.74 -13.66
C PRO A 18 -7.48 -8.47 -12.62
N SER A 19 -8.05 -9.52 -12.01
CA SER A 19 -9.05 -9.39 -10.93
C SER A 19 -8.48 -8.80 -9.64
N ASN A 20 -7.15 -8.78 -9.49
CA ASN A 20 -6.48 -8.21 -8.33
C ASN A 20 -6.35 -6.69 -8.45
N ALA A 21 -6.10 -6.16 -9.66
CA ALA A 21 -5.96 -4.72 -9.88
C ALA A 21 -7.25 -3.94 -9.59
N GLU A 22 -8.41 -4.47 -10.01
CA GLU A 22 -9.71 -3.85 -9.77
C GLU A 22 -10.09 -3.84 -8.28
N LYS A 23 -9.80 -4.93 -7.56
CA LYS A 23 -9.96 -5.00 -6.10
C LYS A 23 -9.10 -3.96 -5.39
N LEU A 24 -7.84 -3.82 -5.80
CA LEU A 24 -6.93 -2.82 -5.24
C LEU A 24 -7.41 -1.40 -5.55
N HIS A 25 -7.91 -1.12 -6.75
CA HIS A 25 -8.51 0.19 -7.06
C HIS A 25 -9.74 0.49 -6.18
N THR A 26 -10.61 -0.49 -5.98
CA THR A 26 -11.77 -0.37 -5.07
C THR A 26 -11.35 -0.13 -3.63
N LEU A 27 -10.31 -0.84 -3.17
CA LEU A 27 -9.74 -0.67 -1.83
C LEU A 27 -9.16 0.74 -1.65
N ALA A 28 -8.45 1.27 -2.65
CA ALA A 28 -7.92 2.63 -2.63
C ALA A 28 -9.03 3.69 -2.59
N ASP A 29 -10.08 3.54 -3.40
CA ASP A 29 -11.25 4.42 -3.38
C ASP A 29 -11.93 4.42 -2.00
N TRP A 30 -12.01 3.24 -1.36
CA TRP A 30 -12.56 3.13 -0.02
C TRP A 30 -11.68 3.84 1.03
N CYS A 31 -10.35 3.65 0.99
CA CYS A 31 -9.42 4.35 1.87
C CYS A 31 -9.56 5.88 1.78
N GLU A 32 -9.67 6.43 0.57
CA GLU A 32 -9.82 7.88 0.35
C GLU A 32 -11.08 8.45 1.02
N ASN A 33 -12.16 7.66 1.09
CA ASN A 33 -13.46 8.07 1.63
C ASN A 33 -13.65 7.81 3.13
N LEU A 34 -12.74 7.10 3.79
CA LEU A 34 -12.84 6.82 5.22
C LEU A 34 -12.78 8.10 6.06
N ALA A 35 -13.66 8.22 7.05
CA ALA A 35 -13.56 9.29 8.02
C ALA A 35 -12.29 9.10 8.89
N ALA A 36 -11.82 10.19 9.50
CA ALA A 36 -10.64 10.13 10.37
C ALA A 36 -10.81 9.16 11.55
N THR A 37 -12.05 8.93 12.00
CA THR A 37 -12.40 7.97 13.07
C THR A 37 -12.36 6.52 12.63
N ASP A 38 -12.46 6.26 11.32
CA ASP A 38 -12.64 4.90 10.78
C ASP A 38 -11.32 4.32 10.23
N GLN A 39 -10.21 5.05 10.36
CA GLN A 39 -8.90 4.66 9.85
C GLN A 39 -8.44 3.30 10.38
N ARG A 40 -8.77 2.95 11.63
CA ARG A 40 -8.45 1.63 12.20
C ARG A 40 -9.05 0.49 11.37
N ALA A 41 -10.33 0.60 11.01
CA ALA A 41 -10.99 -0.39 10.14
C ALA A 41 -10.37 -0.38 8.74
N GLY A 42 -9.99 0.82 8.26
CA GLY A 42 -9.19 1.03 7.05
C GLY A 42 -7.94 0.16 7.00
N PHE A 43 -7.08 0.30 8.00
CA PHE A 43 -5.84 -0.47 8.12
C PHE A 43 -6.10 -1.97 8.22
N GLY A 44 -7.08 -2.41 9.01
CA GLY A 44 -7.42 -3.83 9.13
C GLY A 44 -7.74 -4.46 7.78
N LYS A 45 -8.67 -3.86 7.03
CA LYS A 45 -9.04 -4.36 5.70
C LYS A 45 -7.87 -4.31 4.71
N VAL A 46 -7.07 -3.25 4.72
CA VAL A 46 -5.89 -3.16 3.84
C VAL A 46 -4.88 -4.26 4.15
N ILE A 47 -4.61 -4.55 5.42
CA ILE A 47 -3.72 -5.63 5.81
C ILE A 47 -4.29 -6.98 5.36
N ASP A 48 -5.59 -7.21 5.53
CA ASP A 48 -6.23 -8.47 5.12
C ASP A 48 -6.20 -8.68 3.60
N GLU A 49 -6.40 -7.62 2.81
CA GLU A 49 -6.44 -7.68 1.34
C GLU A 49 -5.05 -7.65 0.71
N LEU A 50 -4.05 -7.07 1.37
CA LEU A 50 -2.65 -7.20 0.96
C LEU A 50 -2.14 -8.61 1.32
N ASP A 51 -2.36 -9.56 0.41
CA ASP A 51 -1.68 -10.86 0.46
C ASP A 51 -0.19 -10.64 0.19
N PHE A 52 0.69 -10.93 1.15
CA PHE A 52 2.15 -10.65 1.04
C PHE A 52 2.93 -11.69 0.23
N GLY A 53 2.25 -12.69 -0.33
CA GLY A 53 2.81 -13.68 -1.23
C GLY A 53 3.82 -14.64 -0.57
N PRO A 54 3.99 -15.85 -1.12
CA PRO A 54 4.91 -16.84 -0.56
C PRO A 54 6.38 -16.47 -0.86
N GLY A 55 7.24 -16.48 0.17
CA GLY A 55 8.69 -16.29 -0.01
C GLY A 55 9.43 -15.53 1.10
N VAL A 56 8.72 -15.03 2.11
CA VAL A 56 9.29 -14.50 3.35
C VAL A 56 9.26 -15.61 4.40
N ASP A 57 10.20 -15.57 5.35
CA ASP A 57 9.99 -16.27 6.62
C ASP A 57 8.64 -15.79 7.18
N ALA A 58 7.66 -16.68 7.26
CA ALA A 58 6.32 -16.38 7.73
C ALA A 58 6.32 -15.70 9.12
N ALA A 59 7.38 -15.90 9.93
CA ALA A 59 7.56 -15.20 11.19
C ALA A 59 7.85 -13.71 11.01
N MET A 60 8.70 -13.33 10.05
CA MET A 60 9.04 -11.92 9.78
C MET A 60 7.86 -11.17 9.17
N GLU A 61 7.14 -11.80 8.24
CA GLU A 61 5.93 -11.21 7.67
C GLU A 61 4.86 -10.99 8.74
N ARG A 62 4.64 -11.99 9.60
CA ARG A 62 3.71 -11.88 10.73
C ARG A 62 4.13 -10.76 11.68
N ALA A 63 5.41 -10.64 12.00
CA ALA A 63 5.91 -9.57 12.87
C ALA A 63 5.71 -8.17 12.25
N ALA A 64 5.95 -8.02 10.94
CA ALA A 64 5.70 -6.77 10.24
C ALA A 64 4.20 -6.41 10.24
N ARG A 65 3.32 -7.38 9.91
CA ARG A 65 1.86 -7.23 10.00
C ARG A 65 1.43 -6.80 11.40
N GLN A 66 1.91 -7.50 12.43
CA GLN A 66 1.60 -7.18 13.83
C GLN A 66 2.06 -5.78 14.21
N GLY A 67 3.24 -5.34 13.75
CA GLY A 67 3.72 -3.98 13.97
C GLY A 67 2.79 -2.92 13.38
N VAL A 68 2.32 -3.11 12.14
CA VAL A 68 1.35 -2.20 11.51
C VAL A 68 0.02 -2.20 12.28
N VAL A 69 -0.48 -3.38 12.66
CA VAL A 69 -1.72 -3.50 13.45
C VAL A 69 -1.58 -2.74 14.77
N LEU A 70 -0.52 -2.98 15.54
CA LEU A 70 -0.29 -2.30 16.82
C LEU A 70 -0.25 -0.77 16.66
N LEU A 71 0.41 -0.27 15.62
CA LEU A 71 0.42 1.17 15.32
C LEU A 71 -0.98 1.69 15.00
N ALA A 72 -1.74 1.01 14.15
CA ALA A 72 -3.11 1.39 13.81
C ALA A 72 -4.06 1.32 15.02
N GLU A 73 -3.91 0.32 15.89
CA GLU A 73 -4.71 0.19 17.11
C GLU A 73 -4.39 1.25 18.14
N SER A 74 -3.14 1.73 18.20
CA SER A 74 -2.72 2.83 19.05
C SER A 74 -3.15 4.22 18.55
N GLY A 75 -3.71 4.30 17.33
CA GLY A 75 -4.05 5.57 16.69
C GLY A 75 -2.87 6.28 16.00
N ALA A 76 -1.68 5.65 15.97
CA ALA A 76 -0.50 6.14 15.25
C ALA A 76 -0.62 5.87 13.74
N PHE A 77 -1.67 6.41 13.10
CA PHE A 77 -2.06 6.07 11.74
C PHE A 77 -1.03 6.47 10.68
N GLU A 78 -0.37 7.61 10.82
CA GLU A 78 0.71 8.03 9.93
C GLU A 78 1.89 7.05 10.00
N SER A 79 2.27 6.64 11.21
CA SER A 79 3.32 5.64 11.43
C SER A 79 2.93 4.28 10.86
N ALA A 80 1.66 3.88 11.02
CA ALA A 80 1.13 2.64 10.43
C ALA A 80 1.19 2.67 8.90
N ALA A 81 0.82 3.79 8.27
CA ALA A 81 0.92 3.98 6.82
C ALA A 81 2.37 3.88 6.33
N VAL A 82 3.30 4.57 7.01
CA VAL A 82 4.73 4.50 6.66
C VAL A 82 5.27 3.08 6.82
N ALA A 83 4.84 2.34 7.84
CA ALA A 83 5.24 0.95 8.04
C ALA A 83 4.72 -0.01 6.96
N LEU A 84 3.61 0.32 6.27
CA LEU A 84 3.12 -0.43 5.10
C LEU A 84 3.91 -0.11 3.82
N ILE A 85 4.48 1.08 3.70
CA ILE A 85 5.16 1.50 2.49
C ILE A 85 6.52 0.76 2.37
N PRO A 86 6.82 0.15 1.21
CA PRO A 86 8.13 -0.44 0.97
C PRO A 86 9.28 0.51 1.32
N ARG A 87 10.31 0.03 2.00
CA ARG A 87 11.51 0.86 2.31
C ARG A 87 12.22 1.40 1.07
N SER A 88 12.08 0.73 -0.07
CA SER A 88 12.64 1.15 -1.36
C SER A 88 11.73 2.07 -2.16
N ALA A 89 10.53 2.36 -1.67
CA ALA A 89 9.61 3.29 -2.32
C ALA A 89 9.88 4.73 -1.90
N ILE A 90 9.61 5.66 -2.81
CA ILE A 90 9.55 7.09 -2.52
C ILE A 90 8.09 7.43 -2.29
N TYR A 91 7.80 8.17 -1.23
CA TYR A 91 6.44 8.63 -0.94
C TYR A 91 6.45 10.09 -0.50
N SER A 92 5.37 10.79 -0.84
CA SER A 92 5.13 12.17 -0.44
C SER A 92 3.63 12.40 -0.28
N GLY A 93 3.23 13.35 0.56
CA GLY A 93 1.83 13.72 0.70
C GLY A 93 1.68 15.04 1.42
N GLY A 94 0.52 15.66 1.27
CA GLY A 94 0.24 16.97 1.82
C GLY A 94 -1.24 17.29 1.88
N ARG A 95 -1.54 18.33 2.65
CA ARG A 95 -2.89 18.88 2.78
C ARG A 95 -3.14 19.90 1.66
N MET A 96 -4.27 19.78 1.00
CA MET A 96 -4.75 20.72 -0.01
C MET A 96 -5.48 21.90 0.64
N ALA A 97 -5.73 22.96 -0.14
CA ALA A 97 -6.39 24.18 0.33
C ALA A 97 -7.84 23.95 0.82
N ASP A 98 -8.53 22.96 0.26
CA ASP A 98 -9.88 22.53 0.67
C ASP A 98 -9.88 21.69 1.96
N GLY A 99 -8.71 21.42 2.52
CA GLY A 99 -8.53 20.66 3.75
C GLY A 99 -8.43 19.14 3.56
N GLN A 100 -8.62 18.62 2.34
CA GLN A 100 -8.39 17.21 2.02
C GLN A 100 -6.89 16.92 1.84
N TYR A 101 -6.54 15.64 1.70
CA TYR A 101 -5.16 15.18 1.57
C TYR A 101 -4.94 14.46 0.25
N VAL A 102 -3.75 14.64 -0.32
CA VAL A 102 -3.29 13.89 -1.50
C VAL A 102 -1.89 13.36 -1.24
N ALA A 103 -1.57 12.22 -1.86
CA ALA A 103 -0.28 11.58 -1.75
C ALA A 103 0.16 10.96 -3.07
N GLN A 104 1.46 10.69 -3.17
CA GLN A 104 2.09 9.93 -4.23
C GLN A 104 2.98 8.85 -3.61
N VAL A 105 2.95 7.66 -4.22
CA VAL A 105 3.89 6.58 -3.92
C VAL A 105 4.52 6.10 -5.23
N ILE A 106 5.83 5.98 -5.24
CA ILE A 106 6.65 5.48 -6.35
C ILE A 106 7.36 4.22 -5.86
N LEU A 107 6.98 3.08 -6.40
CA LEU A 107 7.57 1.78 -6.08
C LEU A 107 8.93 1.61 -6.77
N GLN A 108 9.72 0.68 -6.22
CA GLN A 108 10.95 0.25 -6.86
C GLN A 108 10.66 -0.32 -8.26
N GLY A 109 11.28 0.27 -9.29
CA GLY A 109 10.96 -0.01 -10.70
C GLY A 109 10.24 1.13 -11.41
N GLY A 110 9.89 2.21 -10.70
CA GLY A 110 9.35 3.44 -11.28
C GLY A 110 7.83 3.47 -11.39
N VAL A 111 7.14 2.40 -11.00
CA VAL A 111 5.67 2.36 -10.97
C VAL A 111 5.17 3.34 -9.92
N ALA A 112 4.45 4.36 -10.36
CA ALA A 112 3.95 5.42 -9.49
C ALA A 112 2.43 5.52 -9.59
N ALA A 113 1.81 5.87 -8.46
CA ALA A 113 0.43 6.28 -8.40
C ALA A 113 0.21 7.41 -7.40
N HIS A 114 -0.84 8.18 -7.66
CA HIS A 114 -1.34 9.20 -6.75
C HIS A 114 -2.62 8.69 -6.09
N SER A 115 -2.83 9.09 -4.83
CA SER A 115 -4.18 9.08 -4.29
C SER A 115 -4.99 10.19 -4.95
N ARG A 116 -6.31 10.08 -4.86
CA ARG A 116 -7.22 11.21 -5.03
C ARG A 116 -7.31 11.97 -3.70
N ALA A 117 -8.34 12.79 -3.57
CA ALA A 117 -8.62 13.55 -2.36
C ALA A 117 -9.11 12.62 -1.23
N ALA A 118 -8.27 12.44 -0.21
CA ALA A 118 -8.57 11.65 0.98
C ALA A 118 -8.93 12.54 2.17
N ARG A 119 -9.64 12.00 3.15
CA ARG A 119 -10.01 12.72 4.38
C ARG A 119 -8.92 12.71 5.46
N SER A 120 -7.87 11.90 5.30
CA SER A 120 -6.70 11.84 6.19
C SER A 120 -5.42 11.56 5.41
N LEU A 121 -4.27 12.01 5.93
CA LEU A 121 -2.97 11.87 5.26
C LEU A 121 -2.50 10.42 5.18
N SER A 122 -2.64 9.67 6.27
CA SER A 122 -2.39 8.22 6.34
C SER A 122 -3.16 7.46 5.26
N MET A 123 -4.45 7.72 5.08
CA MET A 123 -5.26 7.07 4.05
C MET A 123 -4.91 7.54 2.64
N ALA A 124 -4.48 8.80 2.47
CA ALA A 124 -3.92 9.24 1.20
C ALA A 124 -2.69 8.40 0.82
N TRP A 125 -1.74 8.22 1.74
CA TRP A 125 -0.56 7.37 1.51
C TRP A 125 -0.93 5.92 1.21
N VAL A 126 -1.85 5.34 1.98
CA VAL A 126 -2.30 3.96 1.78
C VAL A 126 -2.99 3.80 0.43
N ALA A 127 -3.88 4.73 0.04
CA ALA A 127 -4.55 4.69 -1.25
C ALA A 127 -3.56 4.82 -2.42
N ALA A 128 -2.58 5.73 -2.31
CA ALA A 128 -1.52 5.87 -3.31
C ALA A 128 -0.68 4.58 -3.43
N LEU A 129 -0.32 3.95 -2.31
CA LEU A 129 0.39 2.67 -2.29
C LEU A 129 -0.41 1.57 -2.99
N VAL A 130 -1.68 1.38 -2.60
CA VAL A 130 -2.55 0.34 -3.16
C VAL A 130 -2.76 0.54 -4.67
N ARG A 131 -2.94 1.78 -5.14
CA ARG A 131 -3.00 2.08 -6.58
C ARG A 131 -1.68 1.78 -7.29
N ALA A 132 -0.54 2.07 -6.67
CA ALA A 132 0.77 1.78 -7.26
C ALA A 132 0.97 0.27 -7.40
N LEU A 133 0.53 -0.52 -6.42
CA LEU A 133 0.52 -1.98 -6.48
C LEU A 133 -0.41 -2.50 -7.57
N ALA A 134 -1.63 -1.94 -7.68
CA ALA A 134 -2.58 -2.27 -8.76
C ALA A 134 -2.00 -1.99 -10.15
N ARG A 135 -1.23 -0.91 -10.30
CA ARG A 135 -0.54 -0.60 -11.55
C ARG A 135 0.61 -1.58 -11.81
N GLN A 136 1.36 -1.94 -10.76
CA GLN A 136 2.46 -2.90 -10.85
C GLN A 136 1.97 -4.29 -11.30
N SER A 137 0.78 -4.77 -10.89
CA SER A 137 0.20 -6.01 -11.46
C SER A 137 -0.01 -5.91 -12.94
N VAL A 138 -0.68 -4.85 -13.37
CA VAL A 138 -1.06 -4.69 -14.77
C VAL A 138 0.20 -4.71 -15.64
N GLU A 139 1.24 -3.98 -15.24
CA GLU A 139 2.52 -3.94 -15.94
C GLU A 139 3.26 -5.29 -15.89
N ALA A 140 3.28 -5.98 -14.74
CA ALA A 140 3.92 -7.29 -14.61
C ALA A 140 3.22 -8.37 -15.47
N ASN A 141 1.88 -8.37 -15.52
CA ASN A 141 1.10 -9.28 -16.35
C ASN A 141 1.33 -8.99 -17.84
N ALA A 142 1.37 -7.72 -18.25
CA ALA A 142 1.64 -7.35 -19.64
C ALA A 142 3.05 -7.79 -20.10
N ALA A 143 4.04 -7.77 -19.21
CA ALA A 143 5.39 -8.24 -19.49
C ALA A 143 5.52 -9.77 -19.57
N GLN A 144 4.54 -10.54 -19.06
CA GLN A 144 4.53 -12.01 -19.14
C GLN A 144 3.86 -12.55 -20.41
N VAL A 145 3.07 -11.72 -21.10
CA VAL A 145 2.34 -12.08 -22.33
C VAL A 145 3.18 -11.79 -23.59
N ASN A 146 4.29 -11.07 -23.45
CA ASN A 146 5.28 -10.80 -24.52
C ASN A 146 6.53 -11.65 -24.32
#